data_AF-A0A0S8H2P8-F1
#
_entry.id   AF-A0A0S8H2P8-F1
#
_cell.length_a   1.000
_cell.length_b   1.000
_cell.length_c   1.000
_cell.angle_alpha   90.00
_cell.angle_beta   90.00
_cell.angle_gamma   90.00
#
_symmetry.space_group_name_H-M   'P 1'
#
loop_
_entity.id
_entity.type
_entity.pdbx_description
1 polymer ?
#
loop_
_entity_poly.entity_id
_entity_poly.type
_entity_poly.pdbx_seq_one_letter_code
_entity_poly.pdbx_strand_id
1 'polypeptide(L)'
;MTDNNIIKGDFTLPGEAGYEDLTLELAARWGADAIRDSDGTVLSDKIISADYNIYSTICLVRADNEWAKANRDKLQQNYLMSDPVVAVEDHVRIDLLSGFFREQLQVNTNDDPKTWWQVFNRTTGEEIPRDQWIFDASKGTVTINKVKKWHKYTVNFLAYRIWEAISMYNHITNNWGDREHQMPVDPIYPETQKFMLEYLQKWLDEHPRTRIV
;
A
#
# COMPACT_ATOMS: atom_id res chain seq x y z
N MET A 1 44.57 27.23 -14.82
CA MET A 1 43.67 26.20 -14.28
C MET A 1 42.58 26.96 -13.58
N THR A 2 41.39 27.02 -14.16
CA THR A 2 40.25 27.70 -13.55
C THR A 2 39.87 26.92 -12.30
N ASP A 3 40.00 27.55 -11.13
CA ASP A 3 39.39 27.07 -9.90
C ASP A 3 37.89 26.96 -10.13
N ASN A 4 37.44 25.78 -10.53
CA ASN A 4 36.03 25.41 -10.45
C ASN A 4 35.72 25.30 -8.96
N ASN A 5 35.41 26.43 -8.32
CA ASN A 5 34.71 26.45 -7.05
C ASN A 5 33.35 25.81 -7.31
N ILE A 6 33.29 24.48 -7.18
CA ILE A 6 32.04 23.75 -7.11
C ILE A 6 31.31 24.35 -5.91
N ILE A 7 30.18 25.00 -6.20
CA ILE A 7 29.27 25.45 -5.16
C ILE A 7 28.78 24.17 -4.48
N LYS A 8 29.16 23.97 -3.21
CA LYS A 8 28.68 22.88 -2.38
C LYS A 8 27.35 23.29 -1.78
N GLY A 9 26.36 22.39 -1.77
CA GLY A 9 25.02 22.68 -1.27
C GLY A 9 23.91 22.41 -2.28
N ASP A 10 22.67 22.41 -1.79
CA ASP A 10 21.44 22.31 -2.58
C ASP A 10 21.36 21.05 -3.47
N PHE A 11 22.06 19.97 -3.06
CA PHE A 11 22.13 18.73 -3.82
C PHE A 11 22.11 17.51 -2.90
N THR A 12 21.03 16.72 -3.00
CA THR A 12 20.86 15.47 -2.26
C THR A 12 21.24 14.27 -3.14
N LEU A 13 22.20 13.47 -2.68
CA LEU A 13 22.64 12.24 -3.36
C LEU A 13 21.94 11.00 -2.76
N PRO A 14 21.44 10.05 -3.56
CA PRO A 14 21.03 8.76 -3.03
C PRO A 14 22.23 7.94 -2.55
N GLY A 15 22.13 7.37 -1.36
CA GLY A 15 23.10 6.39 -0.86
C GLY A 15 22.68 4.96 -1.18
N GLU A 16 23.67 4.07 -1.30
CA GLU A 16 23.43 2.64 -1.52
C GLU A 16 24.35 1.78 -0.67
N ALA A 17 23.76 0.80 0.03
CA ALA A 17 24.51 -0.14 0.85
C ALA A 17 25.41 -1.03 -0.03
N GLY A 18 26.67 -1.20 0.37
CA GLY A 18 27.69 -1.91 -0.40
C GLY A 18 28.41 -1.07 -1.46
N TYR A 19 28.04 0.20 -1.63
CA TYR A 19 28.71 1.16 -2.53
C TYR A 19 29.17 2.42 -1.80
N GLU A 20 29.48 2.32 -0.50
CA GLU A 20 29.75 3.46 0.37
C GLU A 20 30.86 4.37 -0.13
N ASP A 21 31.98 3.78 -0.58
CA ASP A 21 33.12 4.54 -1.09
C ASP A 21 32.76 5.33 -2.35
N LEU A 22 32.00 4.70 -3.26
CA LEU A 22 31.55 5.34 -4.48
C LEU A 22 30.52 6.45 -4.19
N THR A 23 29.58 6.21 -3.27
CA THR A 23 28.62 7.22 -2.82
C THR A 23 29.34 8.46 -2.28
N LEU A 24 30.33 8.28 -1.41
CA LEU A 24 31.08 9.40 -0.82
C LEU A 24 31.95 10.12 -1.85
N GLU A 25 32.57 9.38 -2.77
CA GLU A 25 33.31 9.97 -3.89
C GLU A 25 32.41 10.83 -4.78
N LEU A 26 31.23 10.34 -5.15
CA LEU A 26 30.26 11.08 -5.96
C LEU A 26 29.69 12.28 -5.20
N ALA A 27 29.39 12.13 -3.90
CA ALA A 27 28.92 13.22 -3.07
C ALA A 27 29.94 14.37 -3.03
N ALA A 28 31.23 14.06 -2.88
CA ALA A 28 32.29 15.05 -2.93
C ALA A 28 32.45 15.69 -4.31
N ARG A 29 32.42 14.89 -5.38
CA ARG A 29 32.56 15.38 -6.78
C ARG A 29 31.40 16.26 -7.22
N TRP A 30 30.18 15.96 -6.79
CA TRP A 30 28.96 16.68 -7.21
C TRP A 30 28.58 17.80 -6.24
N GLY A 31 29.30 17.95 -5.13
CA GLY A 31 29.03 19.02 -4.16
C GLY A 31 27.77 18.77 -3.32
N ALA A 32 27.40 17.51 -3.09
CA ALA A 32 26.24 17.14 -2.28
C ALA A 32 26.38 17.65 -0.85
N ASP A 33 25.27 18.03 -0.23
CA ASP A 33 25.16 18.43 1.18
C ASP A 33 24.25 17.51 2.00
N ALA A 34 23.48 16.66 1.32
CA ALA A 34 22.68 15.61 1.94
C ALA A 34 22.86 14.27 1.22
N ILE A 35 22.78 13.19 2.00
CA ILE A 35 22.67 11.83 1.49
C ILE A 35 21.35 11.25 1.97
N ARG A 36 20.61 10.64 1.03
CA ARG A 36 19.27 10.11 1.25
C ARG A 36 19.27 8.59 1.17
N ASP A 37 18.57 7.94 2.10
CA ASP A 37 18.24 6.53 1.95
C ASP A 37 17.25 6.28 0.79
N SER A 38 17.22 5.05 0.28
CA SER A 38 16.18 4.60 -0.65
C SER A 38 15.17 3.73 0.09
N ASP A 39 13.90 3.77 -0.33
CA ASP A 39 12.83 2.98 0.27
C ASP A 39 13.19 1.49 0.29
N GLY A 40 13.21 0.90 1.48
CA GLY A 40 13.58 -0.49 1.69
C GLY A 40 15.08 -0.78 1.80
N THR A 41 15.94 0.24 1.88
CA THR A 41 17.39 0.15 2.16
C THR A 41 17.74 0.89 3.46
N VAL A 42 18.87 0.54 4.06
CA VAL A 42 19.41 1.23 5.25
C VAL A 42 20.79 1.76 4.88
N LEU A 43 21.05 3.04 5.16
CA LEU A 43 22.39 3.59 4.96
C LEU A 43 23.36 2.93 5.93
N SER A 44 24.59 2.68 5.47
CA SER A 44 25.62 2.12 6.34
C SER A 44 26.10 3.13 7.37
N ASP A 45 26.66 2.64 8.48
CA ASP A 45 27.29 3.48 9.51
C ASP A 45 28.37 4.41 8.93
N LYS A 46 29.04 3.97 7.86
CA LYS A 46 30.06 4.77 7.17
C LYS A 46 29.45 6.02 6.51
N ILE A 47 28.31 5.88 5.85
CA ILE A 47 27.58 7.00 5.24
C ILE A 47 26.97 7.88 6.35
N ILE A 48 26.33 7.26 7.35
CA ILE A 48 25.67 7.96 8.45
C ILE A 48 26.67 8.73 9.34
N SER A 49 27.94 8.31 9.37
CA SER A 49 29.01 9.01 10.10
C SER A 49 29.76 10.03 9.27
N ALA A 50 29.46 10.16 7.98
CA ALA A 50 30.09 11.15 7.12
C ALA A 50 29.51 12.56 7.39
N ASP A 51 30.25 13.59 6.98
CA ASP A 51 29.88 15.00 7.19
C ASP A 51 28.84 15.48 6.15
N TYR A 52 27.72 14.78 6.07
CA TYR A 52 26.57 15.10 5.22
C TYR A 52 25.28 15.12 6.06
N ASN A 53 24.30 15.92 5.65
CA ASN A 53 22.96 15.81 6.21
C ASN A 53 22.37 14.45 5.84
N ILE A 54 21.78 13.74 6.80
CA ILE A 54 21.10 12.48 6.53
C ILE A 54 19.61 12.75 6.35
N TYR A 55 19.12 12.44 5.15
CA TYR A 55 17.69 12.37 4.82
C TYR A 55 17.24 10.92 4.95
N SER A 56 16.28 10.67 5.83
CA SER A 56 15.78 9.33 6.07
C SER A 56 14.30 9.24 5.73
N THR A 57 13.89 8.24 4.97
CA THR A 57 12.52 8.06 4.50
C THR A 57 11.77 7.15 5.48
N ILE A 58 10.65 7.63 6.04
CA ILE A 58 9.73 6.80 6.84
C ILE A 58 8.32 6.84 6.26
N CYS A 59 7.70 5.67 6.09
CA CYS A 59 6.31 5.55 5.68
C CYS A 59 5.47 4.94 6.80
N LEU A 60 4.94 5.79 7.69
CA LEU A 60 4.26 5.37 8.93
C LEU A 60 3.09 4.41 8.70
N VAL A 61 2.34 4.59 7.60
CA VAL A 61 1.18 3.75 7.28
C VAL A 61 1.55 2.31 6.93
N ARG A 62 2.82 1.98 6.74
CA ARG A 62 3.30 0.62 6.45
C ARG A 62 4.58 0.27 7.20
N ALA A 63 4.78 0.90 8.35
CA ALA A 63 6.03 0.81 9.11
C ALA A 63 6.14 -0.46 9.98
N ASP A 64 5.02 -1.11 10.30
CA ASP A 64 5.00 -2.29 11.19
C ASP A 64 3.94 -3.31 10.76
N ASN A 65 4.42 -4.42 10.20
CA ASN A 65 3.56 -5.50 9.75
C ASN A 65 2.97 -6.32 10.89
N GLU A 66 3.64 -6.42 12.04
CA GLU A 66 3.13 -7.19 13.18
C GLU A 66 1.91 -6.52 13.78
N TRP A 67 1.97 -5.19 13.96
CA TRP A 67 0.80 -4.42 14.39
C TRP A 67 -0.34 -4.51 13.36
N ALA A 68 -0.02 -4.41 12.06
CA ALA A 68 -1.01 -4.51 10.99
C ALA A 68 -1.70 -5.88 10.94
N LYS A 69 -0.95 -6.98 11.12
CA LYS A 69 -1.51 -8.35 11.21
C LYS A 69 -2.39 -8.54 12.43
N ALA A 70 -2.06 -7.90 13.56
CA ALA A 70 -2.88 -7.94 14.77
C ALA A 70 -4.16 -7.08 14.64
N ASN A 71 -4.19 -6.11 13.72
CA ASN A 71 -5.27 -5.11 13.56
C ASN A 71 -5.80 -5.08 12.12
N ARG A 72 -6.10 -6.25 11.54
CA ARG A 72 -6.47 -6.37 10.12
C ARG A 72 -7.75 -5.61 9.74
N ASP A 73 -8.64 -5.38 10.71
CA ASP A 73 -9.84 -4.57 10.56
C ASP A 73 -9.54 -3.08 10.35
N LYS A 74 -8.30 -2.65 10.63
CA LYS A 74 -7.82 -1.26 10.53
C LYS A 74 -6.87 -1.03 9.35
N LEU A 75 -6.84 -1.97 8.39
CA LEU A 75 -6.15 -1.74 7.12
C LEU A 75 -6.96 -0.79 6.23
N GLN A 76 -6.27 -0.09 5.35
CA GLN A 76 -6.92 0.77 4.36
C GLN A 76 -7.87 -0.03 3.46
N GLN A 77 -8.99 0.58 3.10
CA GLN A 77 -10.03 -0.06 2.30
C GLN A 77 -10.35 0.70 1.02
N ASN A 78 -10.88 -0.01 0.02
CA ASN A 78 -11.48 0.58 -1.15
C ASN A 78 -12.85 -0.01 -1.44
N TYR A 79 -13.72 0.81 -2.01
CA TYR A 79 -14.81 0.30 -2.83
C TYR A 79 -14.26 -0.14 -4.18
N LEU A 80 -14.50 -1.40 -4.51
CA LEU A 80 -14.21 -2.00 -5.80
C LEU A 80 -15.53 -2.35 -6.49
N MET A 81 -15.50 -2.38 -7.82
CA MET A 81 -16.58 -2.92 -8.63
C MET A 81 -16.09 -4.22 -9.26
N SER A 82 -16.84 -5.31 -9.11
CA SER A 82 -16.55 -6.57 -9.80
C SER A 82 -16.59 -6.39 -11.32
N ASP A 83 -15.94 -7.29 -12.05
CA ASP A 83 -16.19 -7.42 -13.48
C ASP A 83 -17.69 -7.68 -13.74
N PRO A 84 -18.27 -7.14 -14.84
CA PRO A 84 -19.65 -7.39 -15.19
C PRO A 84 -19.87 -8.85 -15.64
N VAL A 85 -20.83 -9.54 -15.04
CA VAL A 85 -21.21 -10.91 -15.40
C VAL A 85 -22.58 -10.93 -16.08
N VAL A 86 -22.67 -11.60 -17.24
CA VAL A 86 -23.94 -11.77 -17.98
C VAL A 86 -24.72 -12.94 -17.38
N ALA A 87 -25.97 -12.72 -17.00
CA ALA A 87 -26.86 -13.78 -16.55
C ALA A 87 -27.32 -14.64 -17.74
N VAL A 88 -26.93 -15.91 -17.78
CA VAL A 88 -27.45 -16.88 -18.77
C VAL A 88 -28.59 -17.74 -18.19
N GLU A 89 -28.72 -17.71 -16.87
CA GLU A 89 -29.73 -18.39 -16.07
C GLU A 89 -30.60 -17.37 -15.32
N ASP A 90 -31.48 -17.85 -14.44
CA ASP A 90 -32.31 -17.02 -13.55
C ASP A 90 -31.57 -16.56 -12.27
N HIS A 91 -30.30 -16.92 -12.15
CA HIS A 91 -29.36 -16.43 -11.14
C HIS A 91 -28.00 -16.12 -11.79
N VAL A 92 -27.17 -15.37 -11.08
CA VAL A 92 -25.77 -15.15 -11.45
C VAL A 92 -24.90 -15.19 -10.20
N ARG A 93 -23.74 -15.85 -10.31
CA ARG A 93 -22.70 -15.86 -9.28
C ARG A 93 -21.53 -15.02 -9.75
N ILE A 94 -21.10 -14.08 -8.90
CA ILE A 94 -20.00 -13.16 -9.17
C ILE A 94 -18.90 -13.42 -8.15
N ASP A 95 -17.70 -13.79 -8.62
CA ASP A 95 -16.48 -13.76 -7.82
C ASP A 95 -15.98 -12.33 -7.71
N LEU A 96 -15.98 -11.80 -6.49
CA LEU A 96 -15.76 -10.38 -6.23
C LEU A 96 -14.37 -9.93 -6.67
N LEU A 97 -13.35 -10.78 -6.46
CA LEU A 97 -11.97 -10.47 -6.79
C LEU A 97 -11.51 -11.07 -8.13
N SER A 98 -12.44 -11.56 -8.96
CA SER A 98 -12.11 -11.90 -10.34
C SER A 98 -11.56 -10.67 -11.06
N GLY A 99 -10.43 -10.82 -11.74
CA GLY A 99 -9.72 -9.73 -12.41
C GLY A 99 -8.85 -8.85 -11.50
N PHE A 100 -8.92 -9.03 -10.18
CA PHE A 100 -8.10 -8.30 -9.20
C PHE A 100 -6.88 -9.11 -8.74
N PHE A 101 -5.83 -8.41 -8.33
CA PHE A 101 -4.63 -9.05 -7.78
C PHE A 101 -4.85 -9.44 -6.31
N ARG A 102 -5.04 -10.74 -6.07
CA ARG A 102 -5.42 -11.29 -4.75
C ARG A 102 -4.33 -11.19 -3.68
N GLU A 103 -3.09 -10.94 -4.07
CA GLU A 103 -2.02 -10.64 -3.10
C GLU A 103 -2.10 -9.21 -2.58
N GLN A 104 -2.75 -8.30 -3.31
CA GLN A 104 -2.96 -6.91 -2.89
C GLN A 104 -4.26 -6.72 -2.13
N LEU A 105 -5.30 -7.48 -2.46
CA LEU A 105 -6.67 -7.19 -2.08
C LEU A 105 -7.35 -8.40 -1.42
N GLN A 106 -8.08 -8.13 -0.34
CA GLN A 106 -8.95 -9.11 0.31
C GLN A 106 -10.35 -8.52 0.51
N VAL A 107 -11.40 -9.28 0.21
CA VAL A 107 -12.79 -8.88 0.48
C VAL A 107 -12.97 -8.60 1.97
N ASN A 108 -13.62 -7.48 2.32
CA ASN A 108 -14.01 -7.19 3.69
C ASN A 108 -15.14 -8.14 4.11
N THR A 109 -14.89 -8.96 5.14
CA THR A 109 -15.88 -9.87 5.72
C THR A 109 -16.29 -9.48 7.14
N ASN A 110 -15.78 -8.36 7.65
CA ASN A 110 -16.01 -7.88 9.02
C ASN A 110 -17.24 -6.99 9.10
N ASP A 111 -17.49 -6.21 8.04
CA ASP A 111 -18.63 -5.32 7.93
C ASP A 111 -19.81 -6.00 7.22
N ASP A 112 -21.03 -5.60 7.60
CA ASP A 112 -22.24 -6.14 6.98
C ASP A 112 -22.33 -5.72 5.50
N PRO A 113 -22.25 -6.67 4.54
CA PRO A 113 -22.34 -6.33 3.12
C PRO A 113 -23.71 -5.76 2.77
N LYS A 114 -24.79 -6.09 3.49
CA LYS A 114 -26.11 -5.51 3.23
C LYS A 114 -26.17 -4.03 3.55
N THR A 115 -25.35 -3.57 4.47
CA THR A 115 -25.28 -2.15 4.83
C THR A 115 -24.42 -1.38 3.83
N TRP A 116 -23.27 -1.93 3.47
CA TRP A 116 -22.22 -1.20 2.77
C TRP A 116 -22.10 -1.49 1.28
N TRP A 117 -22.62 -2.59 0.76
CA TRP A 117 -22.42 -2.99 -0.63
C TRP A 117 -23.67 -2.78 -1.48
N GLN A 118 -23.47 -2.69 -2.79
CA GLN A 118 -24.55 -2.54 -3.76
C GLN A 118 -24.40 -3.54 -4.89
N VAL A 119 -25.52 -4.04 -5.39
CA VAL A 119 -25.57 -4.92 -6.56
C VAL A 119 -26.37 -4.20 -7.63
N PHE A 120 -25.84 -4.12 -8.85
CA PHE A 120 -26.49 -3.41 -9.94
C PHE A 120 -26.78 -4.32 -11.13
N ASN A 121 -27.96 -4.17 -11.71
CA ASN A 121 -28.24 -4.54 -13.08
C ASN A 121 -27.70 -3.44 -13.99
N ARG A 122 -26.52 -3.64 -14.57
CA ARG A 122 -25.87 -2.64 -15.43
C ARG A 122 -26.56 -2.45 -16.76
N THR A 123 -27.43 -3.36 -17.18
CA THR A 123 -28.23 -3.19 -18.39
C THR A 123 -29.37 -2.20 -18.19
N THR A 124 -30.00 -2.16 -17.01
CA THR A 124 -31.10 -1.23 -16.70
C THR A 124 -30.67 -0.02 -15.87
N GLY A 125 -29.51 -0.10 -15.21
CA GLY A 125 -29.05 0.89 -14.24
C GLY A 125 -29.69 0.75 -12.85
N GLU A 126 -30.54 -0.25 -12.64
CA GLU A 126 -31.27 -0.44 -11.38
C GLU A 126 -30.43 -1.18 -10.34
N GLU A 127 -30.49 -0.72 -9.09
CA GLU A 127 -29.94 -1.44 -7.95
C GLU A 127 -30.83 -2.66 -7.63
N ILE A 128 -30.21 -3.79 -7.36
CA ILE A 128 -30.90 -5.03 -7.00
C ILE A 128 -31.24 -5.00 -5.50
N PRO A 129 -32.49 -5.29 -5.12
CA PRO A 129 -32.91 -5.36 -3.73
C PRO A 129 -32.02 -6.25 -2.87
N ARG A 130 -31.77 -5.80 -1.63
CA ARG A 130 -30.87 -6.45 -0.68
C ARG A 130 -31.25 -7.89 -0.36
N ASP A 131 -32.53 -8.25 -0.42
CA ASP A 131 -33.04 -9.60 -0.19
C ASP A 131 -32.86 -10.55 -1.38
N GLN A 132 -32.48 -10.05 -2.56
CA GLN A 132 -32.33 -10.86 -3.78
C GLN A 132 -30.92 -11.39 -4.03
N TRP A 133 -29.94 -11.03 -3.19
CA TRP A 133 -28.58 -11.54 -3.32
C TRP A 133 -28.03 -12.02 -1.98
N ILE A 134 -27.02 -12.88 -1.98
CA ILE A 134 -26.38 -13.43 -0.78
C ILE A 134 -24.87 -13.46 -0.99
N PHE A 135 -24.11 -13.03 0.01
CA PHE A 135 -22.66 -13.11 0.03
C PHE A 135 -22.21 -14.41 0.71
N ASP A 136 -21.33 -15.17 0.06
CA ASP A 136 -20.64 -16.35 0.60
C ASP A 136 -19.18 -15.97 0.89
N ALA A 137 -18.90 -15.67 2.17
CA ALA A 137 -17.58 -15.25 2.63
C ALA A 137 -16.50 -16.33 2.43
N SER A 138 -16.87 -17.61 2.49
CA SER A 138 -15.92 -18.71 2.30
C SER A 138 -15.39 -18.80 0.87
N LYS A 139 -16.16 -18.31 -0.09
CA LYS A 139 -15.80 -18.31 -1.51
C LYS A 139 -15.45 -16.92 -2.05
N GLY A 140 -15.74 -15.85 -1.30
CA GLY A 140 -15.62 -14.48 -1.80
C GLY A 140 -16.56 -14.18 -2.96
N THR A 141 -17.77 -14.78 -2.97
CA THR A 141 -18.72 -14.66 -4.08
C THR A 141 -20.05 -14.08 -3.64
N VAL A 142 -20.73 -13.37 -4.54
CA VAL A 142 -22.13 -12.96 -4.38
C VAL A 142 -22.99 -13.73 -5.38
N THR A 143 -24.07 -14.34 -4.89
CA THR A 143 -25.10 -14.96 -5.75
C THR A 143 -26.31 -14.05 -5.78
N ILE A 144 -26.77 -13.67 -6.97
CA ILE A 144 -27.95 -12.83 -7.22
C ILE A 144 -29.02 -13.71 -7.84
N ASN A 145 -30.21 -13.73 -7.24
CA ASN A 145 -31.35 -14.53 -7.68
C ASN A 145 -32.36 -13.68 -8.46
N LYS A 146 -33.28 -14.34 -9.19
CA LYS A 146 -34.37 -13.67 -9.93
C LYS A 146 -33.87 -12.64 -10.95
N VAL A 147 -32.71 -12.90 -11.56
CA VAL A 147 -32.12 -12.02 -12.56
C VAL A 147 -32.79 -12.18 -13.92
N LYS A 148 -32.71 -11.14 -14.75
CA LYS A 148 -33.15 -11.17 -16.13
C LYS A 148 -32.03 -11.76 -16.98
N LYS A 149 -32.33 -12.82 -17.73
CA LYS A 149 -31.38 -13.40 -18.69
C LYS A 149 -30.88 -12.32 -19.66
N TRP A 150 -29.60 -12.43 -20.01
CA TRP A 150 -28.84 -11.57 -20.91
C TRP A 150 -28.55 -10.15 -20.38
N HIS A 151 -28.92 -9.86 -19.13
CA HIS A 151 -28.50 -8.63 -18.47
C HIS A 151 -27.11 -8.80 -17.83
N LYS A 152 -26.40 -7.69 -17.67
CA LYS A 152 -25.10 -7.61 -16.99
C LYS A 152 -25.27 -7.20 -15.53
N TYR A 153 -24.55 -7.85 -14.63
CA TYR A 153 -24.61 -7.61 -13.20
C TYR A 153 -23.21 -7.34 -12.63
N THR A 154 -23.13 -6.45 -11.65
CA THR A 154 -21.89 -6.15 -10.91
C THR A 154 -22.19 -6.00 -9.43
N VAL A 155 -21.17 -6.17 -8.60
CA VAL A 155 -21.20 -5.82 -7.18
C VAL A 155 -20.21 -4.68 -6.92
N ASN A 156 -20.64 -3.63 -6.24
CA ASN A 156 -19.77 -2.66 -5.58
C ASN A 156 -19.53 -3.16 -4.14
N PHE A 157 -18.29 -3.45 -3.77
CA PHE A 157 -17.96 -4.10 -2.48
C PHE A 157 -16.73 -3.47 -1.84
N LEU A 158 -16.62 -3.61 -0.52
CA LEU A 158 -15.43 -3.19 0.23
C LEU A 158 -14.37 -4.28 0.20
N ALA A 159 -13.12 -3.87 -0.02
CA ALA A 159 -11.95 -4.72 0.08
C ALA A 159 -10.87 -4.02 0.91
N TYR A 160 -10.23 -4.78 1.80
CA TYR A 160 -8.99 -4.40 2.45
C TYR A 160 -7.83 -4.44 1.45
N ARG A 161 -6.93 -3.46 1.55
CA ARG A 161 -5.59 -3.53 0.98
C ARG A 161 -4.70 -4.30 1.94
N ILE A 162 -4.22 -5.45 1.51
CA ILE A 162 -3.29 -6.30 2.26
C ILE A 162 -1.85 -6.20 1.76
N TRP A 163 -1.60 -5.35 0.76
CA TRP A 163 -0.27 -4.95 0.31
C TRP A 163 -0.29 -3.50 -0.14
N GLU A 164 0.58 -2.66 0.46
CA GLU A 164 0.69 -1.24 0.14
C GLU A 164 1.21 -1.05 -1.29
N ALA A 165 0.57 -0.17 -2.06
CA ALA A 165 0.71 -0.12 -3.51
C ALA A 165 2.11 0.29 -3.99
N ILE A 166 2.77 1.24 -3.32
CA ILE A 166 4.12 1.69 -3.69
C ILE A 166 5.14 0.59 -3.35
N SER A 167 5.05 0.02 -2.14
CA SER A 167 5.86 -1.11 -1.72
C SER A 167 5.69 -2.32 -2.66
N MET A 168 4.45 -2.65 -3.04
CA MET A 168 4.14 -3.70 -4.01
C MET A 168 4.78 -3.44 -5.36
N TYR A 169 4.63 -2.22 -5.89
CA TYR A 169 5.24 -1.85 -7.16
C TYR A 169 6.77 -2.03 -7.10
N ASN A 170 7.42 -1.53 -6.05
CA ASN A 170 8.86 -1.68 -5.87
C ASN A 170 9.28 -3.15 -5.74
N HIS A 171 8.53 -3.95 -5.00
CA HIS A 171 8.79 -5.38 -4.80
C HIS A 171 8.73 -6.17 -6.09
N ILE A 172 7.67 -5.97 -6.88
CA ILE A 172 7.49 -6.66 -8.16
C ILE A 172 8.53 -6.18 -9.17
N THR A 173 8.74 -4.87 -9.27
CA THR A 173 9.67 -4.26 -10.25
C THR A 173 11.11 -4.71 -10.00
N ASN A 174 11.52 -4.78 -8.74
CA ASN A 174 12.89 -5.16 -8.37
C ASN A 174 13.05 -6.65 -8.02
N ASN A 175 11.98 -7.44 -8.16
CA ASN A 175 11.96 -8.87 -7.86
C ASN A 175 12.53 -9.22 -6.47
N TRP A 176 11.98 -8.61 -5.43
CA TRP A 176 12.43 -8.80 -4.04
C TRP A 176 12.10 -10.20 -3.43
N GLY A 177 11.56 -11.12 -4.22
CA GLY A 177 11.33 -12.52 -3.82
C GLY A 177 10.38 -12.65 -2.63
N ASP A 178 10.81 -13.36 -1.59
CA ASP A 178 10.01 -13.67 -0.40
C ASP A 178 10.02 -12.55 0.66
N ARG A 179 10.50 -11.34 0.31
CA ARG A 179 10.42 -10.20 1.21
C ARG A 179 8.96 -9.96 1.60
N GLU A 180 8.73 -9.75 2.88
CA GLU A 180 7.37 -9.63 3.40
C GLU A 180 6.61 -8.44 2.79
N HIS A 181 5.36 -8.68 2.39
CA HIS A 181 4.48 -7.67 1.80
C HIS A 181 3.98 -6.71 2.87
N GLN A 182 4.32 -5.43 2.72
CA GLN A 182 4.00 -4.42 3.74
C GLN A 182 2.51 -4.07 3.71
N MET A 183 1.83 -4.19 4.86
CA MET A 183 0.40 -3.96 4.99
C MET A 183 0.08 -2.49 5.35
N PRO A 184 -0.83 -1.81 4.63
CA PRO A 184 -1.14 -0.41 4.88
C PRO A 184 -2.23 -0.23 5.96
N VAL A 185 -1.86 0.33 7.11
CA VAL A 185 -2.78 0.71 8.18
C VAL A 185 -3.48 2.03 7.88
N ASP A 186 -4.71 2.20 8.37
CA ASP A 186 -5.55 3.37 8.14
C ASP A 186 -5.58 4.29 9.37
N PRO A 187 -5.07 5.54 9.28
CA PRO A 187 -5.09 6.50 10.37
C PRO A 187 -6.49 7.04 10.68
N ILE A 188 -7.56 6.62 10.01
CA ILE A 188 -8.92 6.99 10.42
C ILE A 188 -9.26 6.45 11.83
N TYR A 189 -8.65 5.32 12.22
CA TYR A 189 -8.88 4.70 13.52
C TYR A 189 -8.00 5.33 14.60
N PRO A 190 -8.55 5.78 15.74
CA PRO A 190 -7.77 6.40 16.82
C PRO A 190 -6.63 5.53 17.36
N GLU A 191 -6.83 4.21 17.40
CA GLU A 191 -5.81 3.24 17.82
C GLU A 191 -4.64 3.21 16.83
N THR A 192 -4.92 3.27 15.52
CA THR A 192 -3.87 3.37 14.49
C THR A 192 -3.13 4.70 14.61
N GLN A 193 -3.82 5.82 14.82
CA GLN A 193 -3.18 7.13 15.00
C GLN A 193 -2.22 7.12 16.18
N LYS A 194 -2.70 6.62 17.34
CA LYS A 194 -1.89 6.49 18.55
C LYS A 194 -0.65 5.66 18.28
N PHE A 195 -0.82 4.48 17.67
CA PHE A 195 0.28 3.60 17.30
C PHE A 195 1.30 4.29 16.39
N MET A 196 0.85 4.96 15.32
CA MET A 196 1.72 5.64 14.38
C MET A 196 2.54 6.76 15.03
N LEU A 197 1.95 7.52 15.96
CA LEU A 197 2.65 8.56 16.70
C LEU A 197 3.69 7.98 17.67
N GLU A 198 3.34 6.90 18.38
CA GLU A 198 4.27 6.17 19.26
C GLU A 198 5.45 5.57 18.45
N TYR A 199 5.16 5.00 17.29
CA TYR A 199 6.17 4.49 16.36
C TYR A 199 7.08 5.60 15.87
N LEU A 200 6.52 6.73 15.43
CA LEU A 200 7.29 7.89 14.97
C LEU A 200 8.21 8.41 16.08
N GLN A 201 7.69 8.55 17.30
CA GLN A 201 8.50 9.01 18.44
C GLN A 201 9.67 8.07 18.70
N LYS A 202 9.41 6.76 18.77
CA LYS A 202 10.47 5.76 18.95
C LYS A 202 11.50 5.83 17.83
N TRP A 203 11.04 5.95 16.58
CA TRP A 203 11.93 6.05 15.43
C TRP A 203 12.82 7.29 15.49
N LEU A 204 12.28 8.45 15.89
CA LEU A 204 13.05 9.68 16.08
C LEU A 204 14.13 9.52 17.16
N ASP A 205 13.81 8.85 18.26
CA ASP A 205 14.77 8.58 19.35
C ASP A 205 15.89 7.61 18.89
N GLU A 206 15.57 6.64 18.03
CA GLU A 206 16.51 5.65 17.50
C GLU A 206 17.39 6.19 16.34
N HIS A 207 17.00 7.30 15.69
CA HIS A 207 17.70 7.87 14.53
C HIS A 207 18.22 9.30 14.77
N PRO A 208 19.08 9.54 15.80
CA PRO A 208 19.50 10.88 16.21
C PRO A 208 20.37 11.62 15.18
N ARG A 209 20.84 10.93 14.14
CA ARG A 209 21.66 11.51 13.07
C ARG A 209 20.85 11.92 11.83
N THR A 210 19.59 11.48 11.75
CA THR A 210 18.66 11.98 10.74
C THR A 210 18.43 13.47 10.98
N ARG A 211 18.65 14.29 9.95
CA ARG A 211 18.38 15.74 10.01
C ARG A 211 17.12 16.12 9.25
N ILE A 212 16.68 15.27 8.32
CA ILE A 212 15.53 15.51 7.47
C ILE A 212 14.71 14.21 7.44
N VAL A 213 13.41 14.31 7.74
CA VAL A 213 12.42 13.23 7.66
C VAL A 213 11.44 13.57 6.54
#